data_AF-A0A965EYI7-F1
#
_entry.id   AF-A0A965EYI7-F1
#
_cell.length_a   1.000
_cell.length_b   1.000
_cell.length_c   1.000
_cell.angle_alpha   90.00
_cell.angle_beta   90.00
_cell.angle_gamma   90.00
#
_symmetry.space_group_name_H-M   'P 1'
#
loop_
_entity.id
_entity.type
_entity.pdbx_description
1 polymer ?
#
loop_
_entity_poly.entity_id
_entity_poly.type
_entity_poly.pdbx_seq_one_letter_code
_entity_poly.pdbx_strand_id
1 'polypeptide(L)'
;MTDEWQTCAPRRAARAGGREAKRAMRMAPLAEELRPIRAGMSGGAYRPLTNEGMAQIHAAALDALEQIGLSQAPASGVEAMTKAGAILDDAGRLRFPRALVEDMLA
;
A
#
# COMPACT_ATOMS: atom_id res chain seq x y z
N MET A 1 69.50 -45.30 4.71
CA MET A 1 69.09 -44.35 5.75
C MET A 1 69.50 -42.96 5.28
N THR A 2 68.68 -42.37 4.42
CA THR A 2 68.88 -41.03 3.86
C THR A 2 67.51 -40.37 3.86
N ASP A 3 67.36 -39.43 4.77
CA ASP A 3 66.18 -38.63 5.03
C ASP A 3 66.29 -37.37 4.17
N GLU A 4 65.56 -37.32 3.05
CA GLU A 4 65.43 -36.11 2.24
C GLU A 4 64.10 -35.41 2.56
N TRP A 5 64.11 -34.57 3.59
CA TRP A 5 63.02 -33.64 3.86
C TRP A 5 63.07 -32.49 2.85
N GLN A 6 62.16 -32.51 1.87
CA GLN A 6 61.96 -31.39 0.96
C GLN A 6 61.43 -30.15 1.70
N THR A 7 62.22 -29.07 1.68
CA THR A 7 61.85 -27.73 2.15
C THR A 7 60.66 -27.17 1.37
N CYS A 8 59.55 -26.89 2.06
CA CYS A 8 58.43 -26.11 1.52
C CYS A 8 58.84 -24.64 1.33
N ALA A 9 59.04 -24.20 0.08
CA ALA A 9 59.26 -22.78 -0.22
C ALA A 9 57.96 -21.96 0.03
N PRO A 10 58.06 -20.70 0.52
CA PRO A 10 56.87 -19.92 0.85
C PRO A 10 56.07 -19.60 -0.42
N ARG A 11 54.77 -19.90 -0.36
CA ARG A 11 53.82 -19.59 -1.43
C ARG A 11 53.72 -18.07 -1.56
N ARG A 12 54.19 -17.50 -2.69
CA ARG A 12 54.12 -16.06 -2.98
C ARG A 12 52.73 -15.53 -2.62
N ALA A 13 52.68 -14.42 -1.87
CA ALA A 13 51.42 -13.81 -1.44
C ALA A 13 50.51 -13.61 -2.66
N ALA A 14 49.43 -14.39 -2.75
CA ALA A 14 48.46 -14.25 -3.81
C ALA A 14 47.83 -12.86 -3.69
N ARG A 15 47.81 -12.10 -4.79
CA ARG A 15 47.28 -10.73 -4.83
C ARG A 15 45.90 -10.70 -4.15
N ALA A 16 45.79 -10.03 -3.00
CA ALA A 16 44.66 -10.13 -2.09
C ALA A 16 43.33 -9.56 -2.62
N GLY A 17 43.32 -8.98 -3.83
CA GLY A 17 42.16 -8.29 -4.41
C GLY A 17 41.16 -9.17 -5.15
N GLY A 18 41.45 -10.45 -5.43
CA GLY A 18 40.56 -11.28 -6.27
C GLY A 18 39.18 -11.56 -5.68
N ARG A 19 39.09 -11.71 -4.34
CA ARG A 19 37.81 -11.88 -3.64
C ARG A 19 37.03 -10.56 -3.55
N GLU A 20 37.74 -9.48 -3.26
CA GLU A 20 37.15 -8.13 -3.21
C GLU A 20 36.63 -7.72 -4.58
N ALA A 21 37.33 -8.01 -5.68
CA ALA A 21 36.85 -7.76 -7.04
C ALA A 21 35.55 -8.54 -7.34
N LYS A 22 35.47 -9.81 -6.94
CA LYS A 22 34.23 -10.62 -7.11
C LYS A 22 33.09 -10.13 -6.24
N ARG A 23 33.38 -9.63 -5.04
CA ARG A 23 32.38 -9.01 -4.15
C ARG A 23 31.87 -7.70 -4.76
N ALA A 24 32.78 -6.83 -5.21
CA ALA A 24 32.46 -5.57 -5.87
C ALA A 24 31.59 -5.78 -7.12
N MET A 25 31.92 -6.76 -7.97
CA MET A 25 31.10 -7.10 -9.16
C MET A 25 29.69 -7.58 -8.82
N ARG A 26 29.49 -8.23 -7.66
CA ARG A 26 28.16 -8.71 -7.22
C ARG A 26 27.35 -7.64 -6.50
N MET A 27 28.01 -6.71 -5.81
CA MET A 27 27.35 -5.58 -5.17
C MET A 27 27.09 -4.42 -6.14
N ALA A 28 27.75 -4.42 -7.30
CA ALA A 28 27.47 -3.46 -8.35
C ALA A 28 26.01 -3.58 -8.79
N PRO A 29 25.31 -2.45 -9.02
CA PRO A 29 23.97 -2.46 -9.58
C PRO A 29 23.95 -3.27 -10.88
N LEU A 30 22.87 -4.03 -11.11
CA LEU A 30 22.64 -4.68 -12.39
C LEU A 30 22.61 -3.63 -13.50
N ALA A 31 23.27 -3.96 -14.61
CA ALA A 31 23.21 -3.19 -15.84
C ALA A 31 21.73 -3.02 -16.27
N GLU A 32 21.42 -1.89 -16.90
CA GLU A 32 20.04 -1.45 -17.16
C GLU A 32 19.22 -2.51 -17.91
N GLU A 33 19.85 -3.19 -18.86
CA GLU A 33 19.26 -4.26 -19.68
C GLU A 33 18.94 -5.53 -18.89
N LEU A 34 19.60 -5.75 -17.75
CA LEU A 34 19.41 -6.89 -16.84
C LEU A 34 18.49 -6.55 -15.67
N ARG A 35 18.02 -5.30 -15.53
CA ARG A 35 17.13 -4.90 -14.43
C ARG A 35 15.76 -5.56 -14.61
N PRO A 36 15.30 -6.40 -13.65
CA PRO A 36 13.99 -7.05 -13.73
C PRO A 36 12.82 -6.08 -13.63
N ILE A 37 13.03 -4.91 -13.00
CA ILE A 37 12.02 -3.88 -12.80
C ILE A 37 12.47 -2.65 -13.57
N ARG A 38 11.67 -2.24 -14.54
CA ARG A 38 11.78 -0.95 -15.24
C ARG A 38 10.77 0.01 -14.64
N ALA A 39 11.06 1.31 -14.66
CA ALA A 39 10.00 2.30 -14.43
C ALA A 39 8.86 2.02 -15.42
N GLY A 40 7.66 1.78 -14.90
CA GLY A 40 6.51 1.34 -15.70
C GLY A 40 5.97 2.45 -16.60
N MET A 41 5.25 2.05 -17.66
CA MET A 41 4.38 2.98 -18.41
C MET A 41 3.30 3.52 -17.47
N SER A 42 2.98 4.81 -17.58
CA SER A 42 1.84 5.40 -16.87
C SER A 42 0.55 4.70 -17.32
N GLY A 43 -0.01 3.86 -16.44
CA GLY A 43 -1.32 3.26 -16.63
C GLY A 43 -2.44 4.26 -16.34
N GLY A 44 -3.62 4.01 -16.90
CA GLY A 44 -4.85 4.67 -16.49
C GLY A 44 -5.54 3.96 -15.33
N ALA A 45 -6.53 4.61 -14.73
CA ALA A 45 -7.44 3.94 -13.79
C ALA A 45 -8.53 3.17 -14.54
N TYR A 46 -8.81 1.93 -14.13
CA TYR A 46 -9.96 1.19 -14.64
C TYR A 46 -11.26 1.83 -14.16
N ARG A 47 -12.12 2.25 -15.10
CA ARG A 47 -13.41 2.92 -14.83
C ARG A 47 -14.56 2.12 -15.45
N PRO A 48 -15.06 1.07 -14.76
CA PRO A 48 -16.11 0.20 -15.31
C PRO A 48 -17.48 0.85 -15.37
N LEU A 49 -17.70 1.93 -14.63
CA LEU A 49 -19.00 2.61 -14.52
C LEU A 49 -19.07 3.83 -15.42
N THR A 50 -20.25 4.04 -16.01
CA THR A 50 -20.59 5.31 -16.66
C THR A 50 -20.79 6.40 -15.61
N ASN A 51 -20.75 7.68 -16.02
CA ASN A 51 -21.04 8.79 -15.12
C ASN A 51 -22.45 8.70 -14.53
N GLU A 52 -23.43 8.28 -15.34
CA GLU A 52 -24.80 8.04 -14.89
C GLU A 52 -24.86 6.91 -13.84
N GLY A 53 -24.16 5.80 -14.07
CA GLY A 53 -24.10 4.70 -13.10
C GLY A 53 -23.47 5.12 -11.78
N MET A 54 -22.42 5.94 -11.81
CA MET A 54 -21.85 6.51 -10.58
C MET A 54 -22.84 7.43 -9.86
N ALA A 55 -23.55 8.29 -10.58
CA ALA A 55 -24.54 9.19 -10.00
C ALA A 55 -25.71 8.42 -9.35
N GLN A 56 -26.16 7.32 -9.97
CA GLN A 56 -27.19 6.45 -9.41
C GLN A 56 -26.74 5.79 -8.10
N ILE A 57 -25.52 5.25 -8.06
CA ILE A 57 -24.97 4.65 -6.84
C ILE A 57 -24.84 5.70 -5.73
N HIS A 58 -24.38 6.90 -6.07
CA HIS A 58 -24.28 7.99 -5.10
C HIS A 58 -25.64 8.36 -4.50
N ALA A 59 -26.65 8.57 -5.34
CA ALA A 59 -28.01 8.85 -4.89
C ALA A 59 -28.58 7.73 -4.01
N ALA A 60 -28.39 6.46 -4.43
CA ALA A 60 -28.85 5.30 -3.66
C ALA A 60 -28.14 5.17 -2.30
N ALA A 61 -26.85 5.52 -2.23
CA ALA A 61 -26.11 5.53 -0.97
C ALA A 61 -26.65 6.62 -0.02
N LEU A 62 -26.93 7.82 -0.53
CA LEU A 62 -27.54 8.89 0.24
C LEU A 62 -28.95 8.51 0.74
N ASP A 63 -29.77 7.89 -0.12
CA ASP A 63 -31.07 7.35 0.28
C ASP A 63 -30.97 6.32 1.40
N ALA A 64 -30.03 5.39 1.29
CA ALA A 64 -29.82 4.37 2.31
C ALA A 64 -29.38 4.99 3.64
N LEU A 65 -28.48 5.98 3.62
CA LEU A 65 -28.01 6.65 4.83
C LEU A 65 -29.09 7.49 5.52
N GLU A 66 -29.98 8.12 4.75
CA GLU A 66 -31.05 8.95 5.29
C GLU A 66 -32.25 8.13 5.78
N GLN A 67 -32.69 7.16 4.98
CA GLN A 67 -33.94 6.43 5.25
C GLN A 67 -33.72 5.20 6.14
N ILE A 68 -32.60 4.51 5.99
CA ILE A 68 -32.28 3.29 6.74
C ILE A 68 -31.31 3.62 7.88
N GLY A 69 -30.22 4.32 7.57
CA GLY A 69 -29.17 4.65 8.55
C GLY A 69 -28.34 3.45 9.00
N LEU A 70 -27.33 3.73 9.84
CA LEU A 70 -26.36 2.77 10.35
C LEU A 70 -26.69 2.36 11.79
N SER A 71 -26.65 1.06 12.09
CA SER A 71 -26.83 0.54 13.46
C SER A 71 -25.49 0.17 14.09
N GLN A 72 -25.51 -0.16 15.39
CA GLN A 72 -24.35 -0.69 16.12
C GLN A 72 -23.16 0.27 16.21
N ALA A 73 -23.42 1.58 16.20
CA ALA A 73 -22.41 2.58 16.50
C ALA A 73 -22.06 2.55 18.01
N PRO A 74 -20.77 2.60 18.39
CA PRO A 74 -20.38 2.74 19.79
C PRO A 74 -20.88 4.08 20.36
N ALA A 75 -21.03 4.17 21.68
CA ALA A 75 -21.56 5.38 22.33
C ALA A 75 -20.81 6.67 21.94
N SER A 76 -19.47 6.61 21.86
CA SER A 76 -18.65 7.73 21.39
C SER A 76 -18.91 8.11 19.92
N GLY A 77 -19.22 7.12 19.08
CA GLY A 77 -19.59 7.33 17.69
C GLY A 77 -20.98 7.98 17.57
N VAL A 78 -21.95 7.51 18.35
CA VAL A 78 -23.29 8.12 18.42
C VAL A 78 -23.19 9.58 18.84
N GLU A 79 -22.46 9.88 19.92
CA GLU A 79 -22.28 11.26 20.41
C GLU A 79 -21.62 12.17 19.36
N ALA A 80 -20.55 11.72 18.72
CA ALA A 80 -19.86 12.51 17.70
C ALA A 80 -20.75 12.77 16.49
N MET A 81 -21.49 11.76 16.01
CA MET A 81 -22.33 11.87 14.83
C MET A 81 -23.57 12.72 15.09
N THR A 82 -24.22 12.58 16.26
CA THR A 82 -25.37 13.42 16.60
C THR A 82 -24.96 14.88 16.78
N LYS A 83 -23.79 15.14 17.36
CA LYS A 83 -23.21 16.49 17.43
C LYS A 83 -22.94 17.08 16.05
N ALA A 84 -22.55 16.24 15.09
CA ALA A 84 -22.34 16.65 13.70
C ALA A 84 -23.66 16.91 12.96
N GLY A 85 -24.80 16.44 13.46
CA GLY A 85 -26.12 16.63 12.86
C GLY A 85 -26.81 15.35 12.40
N ALA A 86 -26.22 14.17 12.65
CA ALA A 86 -26.88 12.90 12.43
C ALA A 86 -28.01 12.70 13.46
N ILE A 87 -29.00 11.88 13.11
CA ILE A 87 -30.19 11.66 13.94
C ILE A 87 -30.18 10.21 14.40
N LEU A 88 -30.15 9.98 15.70
CA LEU A 88 -30.37 8.65 16.26
C LEU A 88 -31.88 8.40 16.36
N ASP A 89 -32.37 7.35 15.69
CA ASP A 89 -33.77 6.95 15.77
C ASP A 89 -34.07 6.00 16.94
N ASP A 90 -35.36 5.79 17.21
CA ASP A 90 -35.83 4.92 18.30
C ASP A 90 -35.45 3.44 18.11
N ALA A 91 -35.10 3.05 16.88
CA ALA A 91 -34.61 1.72 16.56
C ALA A 91 -33.08 1.58 16.75
N GLY A 92 -32.41 2.62 17.26
CA GLY A 92 -30.97 2.64 17.51
C GLY A 92 -30.13 2.77 16.23
N ARG A 93 -30.68 3.38 15.18
CA ARG A 93 -29.97 3.67 13.93
C ARG A 93 -29.64 5.14 13.80
N LEU A 94 -28.42 5.43 13.39
CA LEU A 94 -27.97 6.77 13.01
C LEU A 94 -28.32 7.03 11.55
N ARG A 95 -29.23 7.98 11.34
CA ARG A 95 -29.63 8.49 10.02
C ARG A 95 -28.87 9.76 9.70
N PHE A 96 -28.46 9.89 8.44
CA PHE A 96 -27.66 11.01 7.98
C PHE A 96 -28.47 11.78 6.91
N PRO A 97 -28.92 13.00 7.20
CA PRO A 97 -29.53 13.87 6.20
C PRO A 97 -28.58 14.09 5.02
N ARG A 98 -29.09 14.15 3.78
CA ARG A 98 -28.24 14.28 2.59
C ARG A 98 -27.32 15.50 2.64
N ALA A 99 -27.87 16.65 3.02
CA ALA A 99 -27.13 17.90 3.13
C ALA A 99 -25.95 17.78 4.11
N LEU A 100 -26.12 17.04 5.22
CA LEU A 100 -25.03 16.81 6.17
C LEU A 100 -23.88 16.04 5.51
N VAL A 101 -24.18 14.99 4.74
CA VAL A 101 -23.15 14.17 4.09
C VAL A 101 -22.43 15.00 3.02
N GLU A 102 -23.17 15.76 2.23
CA GLU A 102 -22.62 16.61 1.16
C GLU A 102 -21.74 17.73 1.73
N ASP A 103 -22.18 18.42 2.78
CA ASP A 103 -21.42 19.50 3.44
C ASP A 103 -20.12 18.98 4.07
N MET A 104 -20.09 17.72 4.54
CA MET A 104 -18.89 17.12 5.14
C MET A 104 -17.86 16.66 4.09
N LEU A 105 -18.26 16.51 2.83
CA LEU A 105 -17.38 16.08 1.73
C LEU A 105 -16.90 17.24 0.85
N ALA A 106 -17.49 18.43 0.99
CA ALA A 106 -17.12 19.65 0.28
C ALA A 106 -15.73 20.18 0.70
#